data_AF-A0A2V0NNI8-F1
#
_entry.id   AF-A0A2V0NNI8-F1
#
_cell.length_a   1.000
_cell.length_b   1.000
_cell.length_c   1.000
_cell.angle_alpha   90.00
_cell.angle_beta   90.00
_cell.angle_gamma   90.00
#
_symmetry.space_group_name_H-M   'P 1'
#
loop_
_entity.id
_entity.type
_entity.pdbx_description
1 polymer ?
#
loop_
_entity_poly.entity_id
_entity_poly.type
_entity_poly.pdbx_seq_one_letter_code
_entity_poly.pdbx_strand_id
1 'polypeptide(L)'
;MVRDADRLDPLPDGALCARDLEYLQRHGVGPLLNGLVLALTKAAPPDPLQFLIDSLQLGTEGAEQASAAANPETGLPRHRQAKLEKVFRIIDRSGTGRMSMRALQAYANSHGGETLTNADLRALFRDFKPGDDQLVGLQQFLAFFGRVSRTMTNKDFDSMIKEMSS
;
A
#
# COMPACT_ATOMS: atom_id res chain seq x y z
N MET A 1 12.30 44.66 -34.91
CA MET A 1 11.44 44.15 -33.82
C MET A 1 10.39 43.25 -34.44
N VAL A 2 10.60 41.94 -34.43
CA VAL A 2 9.53 40.95 -34.50
C VAL A 2 10.00 39.86 -33.55
N ARG A 3 9.27 39.67 -32.45
CA ARG A 3 9.60 38.67 -31.43
C ARG A 3 9.19 37.31 -32.01
N ASP A 4 10.01 36.27 -31.85
CA ASP A 4 9.73 34.87 -32.27
C ASP A 4 8.50 34.23 -31.59
N ALA A 5 7.63 35.03 -30.94
CA ALA A 5 6.40 34.62 -30.29
C ALA A 5 5.22 34.42 -31.27
N ASP A 6 5.32 34.87 -32.52
CA ASP A 6 4.25 34.77 -33.55
C ASP A 6 4.30 33.46 -34.37
N ARG A 7 5.08 32.46 -33.96
CA ARG A 7 5.17 31.13 -34.63
C ARG A 7 4.32 30.04 -33.97
N LEU A 8 3.41 30.39 -33.09
CA LEU A 8 2.37 29.47 -32.63
C LEU A 8 1.21 29.56 -33.61
N ASP A 9 1.33 28.84 -34.72
CA ASP A 9 0.16 28.49 -35.52
C ASP A 9 -0.60 27.44 -34.69
N PRO A 10 -1.75 27.76 -34.07
CA PRO A 10 -2.53 26.75 -33.38
C PRO A 10 -2.99 25.79 -34.47
N LEU A 11 -2.44 24.56 -34.47
CA LEU A 11 -2.94 23.48 -35.31
C LEU A 11 -4.47 23.52 -35.24
N PRO A 12 -5.19 23.55 -36.38
CA PRO A 12 -6.64 23.63 -36.37
C PRO A 12 -7.17 22.49 -35.49
N ASP A 13 -8.12 22.78 -34.61
CA ASP A 13 -8.55 21.89 -33.52
C ASP A 13 -8.79 20.43 -33.95
N GLY A 14 -9.19 20.20 -35.21
CA GLY A 14 -9.33 18.87 -35.80
C GLY A 14 -8.03 18.08 -35.98
N ALA A 15 -6.91 18.73 -36.31
CA ALA A 15 -5.60 18.09 -36.44
C ALA A 15 -4.98 17.76 -35.07
N LEU A 16 -5.25 18.57 -34.04
CA LEU A 16 -4.92 18.25 -32.65
C LEU A 16 -5.72 17.03 -32.18
N CYS A 17 -7.04 17.04 -32.41
CA CYS A 17 -7.92 15.93 -32.06
C CYS A 17 -7.49 14.60 -32.72
N ALA A 18 -7.10 14.63 -34.00
CA ALA A 18 -6.60 13.45 -34.70
C ALA A 18 -5.30 12.90 -34.09
N ARG A 19 -4.36 13.78 -33.72
CA ARG A 19 -3.11 13.38 -33.06
C ARG A 19 -3.35 12.82 -31.66
N ASP A 20 -4.27 13.40 -30.90
CA ASP A 20 -4.65 12.91 -29.58
C ASP A 20 -5.30 11.53 -29.68
N LEU A 21 -6.16 11.31 -30.67
CA LEU A 21 -6.79 10.01 -30.92
C LEU A 21 -5.76 8.94 -31.31
N GLU A 22 -4.81 9.28 -32.19
CA GLU A 22 -3.72 8.40 -32.59
C GLU A 22 -2.84 8.04 -31.39
N TYR A 23 -2.53 9.02 -30.53
CA TYR A 23 -1.79 8.80 -29.30
C TYR A 23 -2.51 7.82 -28.36
N LEU A 24 -3.81 8.04 -28.12
CA LEU A 24 -4.63 7.18 -27.25
C LEU A 24 -4.71 5.75 -27.79
N GLN A 25 -4.83 5.57 -29.11
CA GLN A 25 -4.84 4.25 -29.75
C GLN A 25 -3.48 3.56 -29.67
N ARG A 26 -2.41 4.28 -30.02
CA ARG A 26 -1.03 3.76 -30.02
C ARG A 26 -0.62 3.24 -28.65
N HIS A 27 -1.04 3.94 -27.60
CA HIS A 27 -0.70 3.58 -26.22
C HIS A 27 -1.78 2.74 -25.52
N GLY A 28 -2.86 2.36 -26.24
CA GLY A 28 -3.92 1.52 -25.68
C GLY A 28 -4.61 2.14 -24.46
N VAL A 29 -4.60 3.47 -24.33
CA VAL A 29 -5.10 4.18 -23.13
C VAL A 29 -6.61 4.01 -22.98
N GLY A 30 -7.35 3.98 -24.08
CA GLY A 30 -8.81 3.77 -24.08
C GLY A 30 -9.23 2.43 -23.45
N PRO A 31 -8.76 1.28 -23.97
CA PRO A 31 -9.02 -0.03 -23.36
C PRO A 31 -8.61 -0.11 -21.89
N LEU A 32 -7.48 0.50 -21.53
CA LEU A 32 -6.96 0.51 -20.17
C LEU A 32 -7.89 1.28 -19.22
N LEU A 33 -8.27 2.52 -19.60
CA LEU A 33 -9.23 3.33 -18.83
C LEU A 33 -10.59 2.64 -18.71
N ASN A 34 -11.10 2.05 -19.80
CA ASN A 34 -12.38 1.36 -19.77
C ASN A 34 -12.34 0.14 -18.82
N GLY A 35 -11.24 -0.64 -18.85
CA GLY A 35 -11.02 -1.74 -17.93
C GLY A 35 -10.95 -1.29 -16.47
N LEU A 36 -10.26 -0.17 -16.20
CA LEU A 36 -10.16 0.42 -14.86
C LEU A 36 -11.51 0.92 -14.34
N VAL A 37 -12.28 1.64 -15.16
CA VAL A 37 -13.61 2.14 -14.79
C VAL A 37 -14.59 0.98 -14.54
N LEU A 38 -14.53 -0.07 -15.36
CA LEU A 38 -15.33 -1.28 -15.16
C LEU A 38 -14.94 -2.00 -13.87
N ALA A 39 -13.64 -2.11 -13.59
CA ALA A 39 -13.14 -2.70 -12.35
C ALA A 39 -13.56 -1.89 -11.12
N LEU A 40 -13.52 -0.56 -11.21
CA LEU A 40 -13.89 0.34 -10.12
C LEU A 40 -15.40 0.29 -9.82
N THR A 41 -16.24 0.26 -10.86
CA THR A 41 -17.69 0.11 -10.68
C THR A 41 -18.07 -1.28 -10.16
N LYS A 42 -17.35 -2.33 -10.56
CA LYS A 42 -17.58 -3.70 -10.07
C LYS A 42 -17.12 -3.91 -8.62
N ALA A 43 -15.93 -3.42 -8.29
CA ALA A 43 -15.32 -3.63 -6.97
C ALA A 43 -15.85 -2.64 -5.91
N ALA A 44 -16.37 -1.48 -6.33
CA ALA A 44 -16.81 -0.39 -5.46
C ALA A 44 -15.86 -0.16 -4.26
N PRO A 45 -14.56 0.06 -4.52
CA PRO A 45 -13.55 0.17 -3.48
C PRO A 45 -13.82 1.35 -2.53
N PRO A 46 -13.48 1.23 -1.24
CA PRO A 46 -13.63 2.33 -0.28
C PRO A 46 -12.70 3.52 -0.59
N ASP A 47 -11.57 3.28 -1.26
CA ASP A 47 -10.66 4.32 -1.75
C ASP A 47 -10.44 4.15 -3.26
N PRO A 48 -11.30 4.77 -4.09
CA PRO A 48 -11.24 4.68 -5.54
C PRO A 48 -9.90 5.14 -6.13
N LEU A 49 -9.25 6.14 -5.53
CA LEU A 49 -7.99 6.68 -6.06
C LEU A 49 -6.84 5.70 -5.81
N GLN A 50 -6.76 5.17 -4.59
CA GLN A 50 -5.75 4.18 -4.27
C GLN A 50 -5.98 2.88 -5.08
N PHE A 51 -7.23 2.53 -5.42
CA PHE A 51 -7.53 1.37 -6.26
C PHE A 51 -7.01 1.55 -7.69
N LEU A 52 -7.13 2.75 -8.25
CA LEU A 52 -6.59 3.08 -9.57
C LEU A 52 -5.06 3.02 -9.57
N ILE A 53 -4.41 3.57 -8.54
CA ILE A 53 -2.95 3.52 -8.38
C ILE A 53 -2.49 2.06 -8.30
N ASP A 54 -3.14 1.26 -7.47
CA ASP A 54 -2.81 -0.17 -7.32
C ASP A 54 -3.08 -0.94 -8.62
N SER A 55 -4.15 -0.61 -9.34
CA SER A 55 -4.51 -1.29 -10.60
C SER A 55 -3.50 -1.01 -11.70
N LEU A 56 -2.94 0.19 -11.73
CA LEU A 56 -1.88 0.57 -12.67
C LEU A 56 -0.53 -0.07 -12.32
N GLN A 57 -0.23 -0.24 -11.02
CA GLN A 57 1.06 -0.79 -10.57
C GLN A 57 1.10 -2.32 -10.50
N LEU A 58 -0.01 -2.94 -10.10
CA LEU A 58 -0.09 -4.36 -9.74
C LEU A 58 -1.11 -5.13 -10.60
N GLY A 59 -1.87 -4.44 -11.46
CA GLY A 59 -3.02 -5.00 -12.16
C GLY A 59 -4.28 -5.01 -11.31
N THR A 60 -5.45 -5.12 -11.94
CA THR A 60 -6.76 -5.08 -11.27
C THR A 60 -6.96 -6.20 -10.24
N GLU A 61 -6.27 -7.33 -10.40
CA GLU A 61 -6.31 -8.46 -9.44
C GLU A 61 -5.48 -8.19 -8.18
N GLY A 62 -4.35 -7.48 -8.32
CA GLY A 62 -3.51 -7.05 -7.19
C GLY A 62 -4.03 -5.80 -6.48
N ALA A 63 -4.94 -5.08 -7.16
CA ALA A 63 -5.60 -3.87 -6.70
C ALA A 63 -6.88 -4.11 -5.91
N GLU A 64 -7.24 -5.37 -5.64
CA GLU A 64 -8.27 -5.68 -4.65
C GLU A 64 -7.85 -5.08 -3.30
N GLN A 65 -8.28 -3.85 -3.09
CA GLN A 65 -8.23 -3.19 -1.82
C GLN A 65 -9.06 -4.02 -0.87
N ALA A 66 -8.59 -4.13 0.37
CA ALA A 66 -9.50 -4.53 1.41
C ALA A 66 -10.56 -3.45 1.53
N SER A 67 -11.67 -3.63 0.81
CA SER A 67 -12.93 -3.15 1.32
C SER A 67 -13.02 -3.65 2.76
N ALA A 68 -13.58 -2.86 3.66
CA ALA A 68 -13.85 -3.32 5.02
C ALA A 68 -14.65 -4.65 5.04
N ALA A 69 -15.26 -5.03 3.91
CA ALA A 69 -15.90 -6.32 3.66
C ALA A 69 -14.93 -7.49 3.38
N ALA A 70 -13.75 -7.26 2.79
CA ALA A 70 -12.81 -8.33 2.44
C ALA A 70 -11.97 -8.82 3.63
N ASN A 71 -11.65 -7.94 4.59
CA ASN A 71 -11.02 -8.35 5.85
C ASN A 71 -11.34 -7.34 6.98
N PRO A 72 -12.50 -7.47 7.66
CA PRO A 72 -12.97 -6.48 8.63
C PRO A 72 -12.06 -6.31 9.84
N GLU A 73 -11.21 -7.31 10.14
CA GLU A 73 -10.33 -7.27 11.29
C GLU A 73 -9.04 -6.46 11.05
N THR A 74 -8.52 -6.42 9.81
CA THR A 74 -7.22 -5.81 9.51
C THR A 74 -7.33 -4.58 8.59
N GLY A 75 -8.29 -4.56 7.67
CA GLY A 75 -8.48 -3.46 6.71
C GLY A 75 -7.29 -3.24 5.76
N LEU A 76 -6.43 -4.23 5.57
CA LEU A 76 -5.22 -4.15 4.73
C LEU A 76 -5.43 -4.78 3.35
N PRO A 77 -4.99 -4.12 2.26
CA PRO A 77 -4.92 -4.75 0.94
C PRO A 77 -4.08 -6.03 0.98
N ARG A 78 -4.44 -7.03 0.15
CA ARG A 78 -3.77 -8.35 0.13
C ARG A 78 -2.25 -8.24 -0.06
N HIS A 79 -1.78 -7.34 -0.91
CA HIS A 79 -0.35 -7.16 -1.17
C HIS A 79 0.40 -6.64 0.07
N ARG A 80 -0.22 -5.75 0.86
CA ARG A 80 0.37 -5.24 2.11
C ARG A 80 0.35 -6.30 3.20
N GLN A 81 -0.76 -7.05 3.30
CA GLN A 81 -0.88 -8.18 4.21
C GLN A 81 0.23 -9.22 3.95
N ALA A 82 0.43 -9.65 2.70
CA ALA A 82 1.46 -10.64 2.36
C ALA A 82 2.88 -10.16 2.70
N LYS A 83 3.16 -8.86 2.57
CA LYS A 83 4.44 -8.26 2.96
C LYS A 83 4.64 -8.26 4.48
N LEU A 84 3.61 -7.87 5.24
CA LEU A 84 3.63 -7.87 6.71
C LEU A 84 3.71 -9.29 7.28
N GLU A 85 3.07 -10.27 6.65
CA GLU A 85 3.19 -11.69 7.03
C GLU A 85 4.63 -12.21 6.91
N LYS A 86 5.36 -11.78 5.87
CA LYS A 86 6.79 -12.11 5.73
C LYS A 86 7.61 -11.51 6.86
N VAL A 87 7.37 -10.24 7.19
CA VAL A 87 8.03 -9.58 8.34
C VAL A 87 7.69 -10.29 9.65
N PHE A 88 6.42 -10.66 9.86
CA PHE A 88 6.00 -11.39 11.05
C PHE A 88 6.77 -12.70 11.22
N ARG A 89 6.97 -13.46 10.13
CA ARG A 89 7.76 -14.70 10.15
C ARG A 89 9.23 -14.49 10.44
N ILE A 90 9.81 -13.35 10.04
CA ILE A 90 11.19 -13.00 10.39
C ILE A 90 11.33 -12.75 11.90
N ILE A 91 10.32 -12.14 12.51
CA ILE A 91 10.28 -11.85 13.95
C ILE A 91 9.99 -13.13 14.75
N ASP A 92 9.00 -13.93 14.34
CA ASP A 92 8.67 -15.23 14.95
C ASP A 92 9.62 -16.33 14.49
N ARG A 93 10.89 -16.23 14.91
CA ARG A 93 11.93 -17.24 14.63
C ARG A 93 11.57 -18.64 15.14
N SER A 94 10.71 -18.71 16.15
CA SER A 94 10.24 -19.96 16.75
C SER A 94 9.12 -20.64 15.94
N GLY A 95 8.53 -19.98 14.96
CA GLY A 95 7.44 -20.52 14.14
C GLY A 95 6.17 -20.86 14.94
N THR A 96 5.96 -20.20 16.08
CA THR A 96 4.85 -20.48 16.99
C THR A 96 3.54 -19.80 16.55
N GLY A 97 3.61 -18.89 15.57
CA GLY A 97 2.51 -18.03 15.14
C GLY A 97 2.21 -16.89 16.11
N ARG A 98 3.04 -16.70 17.16
CA ARG A 98 2.90 -15.68 18.19
C ARG A 98 4.25 -15.06 18.51
N MET A 99 4.27 -13.78 18.86
CA MET A 99 5.47 -13.05 19.24
C MET A 99 5.34 -12.44 20.63
N SER A 100 6.39 -12.59 21.43
CA SER A 100 6.48 -11.95 22.75
C SER A 100 6.97 -10.51 22.63
N MET A 101 6.73 -9.71 23.67
CA MET A 101 7.25 -8.34 23.77
C MET A 101 8.78 -8.29 23.58
N ARG A 102 9.49 -9.30 24.10
CA ARG A 102 10.95 -9.42 23.94
C ARG A 102 11.37 -9.63 22.48
N ALA A 103 10.62 -10.42 21.72
CA ALA A 103 10.92 -10.67 20.31
C ALA A 103 10.73 -9.38 19.48
N LEU A 104 9.62 -8.69 19.70
CA LEU A 104 9.33 -7.38 19.09
C LEU A 104 10.38 -6.33 19.48
N GLN A 105 10.78 -6.29 20.75
CA GLN A 105 11.83 -5.39 21.24
C GLN A 105 13.19 -5.69 20.59
N ALA A 106 13.61 -6.96 20.57
CA ALA A 106 14.88 -7.35 19.96
C ALA A 106 14.93 -6.97 18.49
N TYR A 107 13.81 -7.19 17.80
CA TYR A 107 13.66 -6.81 16.40
C TYR A 107 13.66 -5.30 16.20
N ALA A 108 12.88 -4.53 16.97
CA ALA A 108 12.84 -3.08 16.85
C ALA A 108 14.20 -2.43 17.19
N ASN A 109 14.95 -2.98 18.14
CA ASN A 109 16.31 -2.55 18.43
C ASN A 109 17.30 -2.89 17.31
N SER A 110 17.01 -3.92 16.50
CA SER A 110 17.90 -4.37 15.43
C SER A 110 17.67 -3.63 14.12
N HIS A 111 16.44 -3.16 13.87
CA HIS A 111 16.03 -2.61 12.56
C HIS A 111 15.38 -1.22 12.64
N GLY A 112 15.02 -0.73 13.84
CA GLY A 112 14.24 0.50 14.03
C GLY A 112 15.02 1.80 14.17
N GLY A 113 16.34 1.79 14.00
CA GLY A 113 17.19 3.01 13.95
C GLY A 113 17.38 3.77 15.28
N GLU A 114 16.36 3.82 16.13
CA GLU A 114 16.42 4.34 17.50
C GLU A 114 16.12 3.21 18.49
N THR A 115 16.94 3.09 19.54
CA THR A 115 16.69 2.17 20.66
C THR A 115 15.41 2.62 21.38
N LEU A 116 14.26 2.12 20.93
CA LEU A 116 12.97 2.35 21.59
C LEU A 116 13.10 2.01 23.07
N THR A 117 12.71 2.95 23.94
CA THR A 117 12.82 2.72 25.37
C THR A 117 11.83 1.63 25.81
N ASN A 118 12.07 1.01 26.96
CA ASN A 118 11.12 0.05 27.55
C ASN A 118 9.72 0.68 27.82
N ALA A 119 9.59 2.01 27.85
CA ALA A 119 8.32 2.69 27.99
C ALA A 119 7.58 2.75 26.63
N ASP A 120 8.29 3.12 25.56
CA ASP A 120 7.74 3.20 24.20
C ASP A 120 7.33 1.82 23.68
N LEU A 121 8.15 0.81 23.95
CA LEU A 121 7.83 -0.58 23.62
C LEU A 121 6.60 -1.09 24.36
N ARG A 122 6.42 -0.70 25.64
CA ARG A 122 5.21 -1.06 26.40
C ARG A 122 3.97 -0.32 25.87
N ALA A 123 4.12 0.93 25.41
CA ALA A 123 3.04 1.65 24.76
C ALA A 123 2.65 0.96 23.44
N LEU A 124 3.63 0.69 22.57
CA LEU A 124 3.42 -0.07 21.33
C LEU A 124 2.78 -1.42 21.58
N PHE A 125 3.29 -2.19 22.56
CA PHE A 125 2.75 -3.50 22.89
C PHE A 125 1.29 -3.42 23.35
N ARG A 126 0.91 -2.40 24.11
CA ARG A 126 -0.49 -2.15 24.50
C ARG A 126 -1.38 -1.86 23.29
N ASP A 127 -0.86 -1.13 22.30
CA ASP A 127 -1.60 -0.76 21.10
C ASP A 127 -1.86 -1.96 20.17
N PHE A 128 -1.01 -2.99 20.22
CA PHE A 128 -1.25 -4.27 19.55
C PHE A 128 -2.44 -5.06 20.15
N LYS A 129 -2.86 -4.74 21.39
CA LYS A 129 -3.88 -5.48 22.13
C LYS A 129 -3.55 -6.98 22.23
N PRO A 130 -2.47 -7.35 22.94
CA PRO A 130 -2.07 -8.74 23.11
C PRO A 130 -3.18 -9.53 23.82
N GLY A 131 -3.19 -10.85 23.58
CA GLY A 131 -4.12 -11.74 24.28
C GLY A 131 -3.80 -11.86 25.78
N ASP A 132 -4.57 -12.69 26.47
CA ASP A 132 -4.40 -12.96 27.90
C ASP A 132 -3.04 -13.59 28.25
N ASP A 133 -2.34 -14.15 27.25
CA ASP A 133 -1.00 -14.72 27.34
C ASP A 133 0.14 -13.69 27.15
N GLN A 134 -0.19 -12.41 26.98
CA GLN A 134 0.75 -11.34 26.64
C GLN A 134 1.56 -11.62 25.35
N LEU A 135 1.00 -12.41 24.43
CA LEU A 135 1.59 -12.64 23.12
C LEU A 135 0.78 -11.90 22.05
N VAL A 136 1.48 -11.43 21.03
CA VAL A 136 0.88 -10.81 19.84
C VAL A 136 0.79 -11.88 18.75
N GLY A 137 -0.44 -12.17 18.31
CA GLY A 137 -0.68 -13.05 17.17
C GLY A 137 -0.57 -12.31 15.83
N LEU A 138 -0.57 -13.07 14.73
CA LEU A 138 -0.51 -12.51 13.38
C LEU A 138 -1.64 -11.50 13.11
N GLN A 139 -2.87 -11.80 13.51
CA GLN A 139 -4.02 -10.91 13.28
C GLN A 139 -3.87 -9.57 13.99
N GLN A 140 -3.40 -9.58 15.23
CA GLN A 140 -3.17 -8.37 16.02
C GLN A 140 -2.04 -7.51 15.42
N PHE A 141 -0.98 -8.17 14.94
CA PHE A 141 0.10 -7.52 14.21
C PHE A 141 -0.42 -6.84 12.94
N LEU A 142 -1.15 -7.56 12.10
CA LEU A 142 -1.74 -7.01 10.88
C LEU A 142 -2.72 -5.86 11.17
N ALA A 143 -3.56 -5.97 12.19
CA ALA A 143 -4.51 -4.93 12.55
C ALA A 143 -3.83 -3.64 13.06
N PHE A 144 -2.69 -3.75 13.75
CA PHE A 144 -1.89 -2.58 14.13
C PHE A 144 -1.29 -1.91 12.89
N PHE A 145 -0.58 -2.66 12.05
CA PHE A 145 0.02 -2.10 10.84
C PHE A 145 -1.02 -1.63 9.82
N GLY A 146 -2.22 -2.20 9.80
CA GLY A 146 -3.36 -1.72 9.02
C GLY A 146 -3.94 -0.39 9.50
N ARG A 147 -3.76 -0.05 10.78
CA ARG A 147 -4.08 1.29 11.30
C ARG A 147 -2.98 2.29 10.96
N VAL A 148 -1.71 1.91 11.13
CA VAL A 148 -0.55 2.80 10.91
C VAL A 148 -0.31 3.07 9.42
N SER A 149 -0.37 2.04 8.58
CA SER A 149 -0.11 2.18 7.14
C SER A 149 -1.28 2.77 6.34
N ARG A 150 -2.44 2.98 6.98
CA ARG A 150 -3.65 3.49 6.30
C ARG A 150 -3.45 4.87 5.68
N THR A 151 -2.56 5.68 6.26
CA THR A 151 -2.21 7.02 5.77
C THR A 151 -0.87 7.05 5.01
N MET A 152 -0.19 5.91 4.85
CA MET A 152 1.09 5.82 4.13
C MET A 152 0.88 5.45 2.66
N THR A 153 1.69 6.06 1.79
CA THR A 153 1.77 5.68 0.37
C THR A 153 2.36 4.27 0.23
N ASN A 154 2.10 3.60 -0.89
CA ASN A 154 2.71 2.30 -1.18
C ASN A 154 4.24 2.35 -1.18
N LYS A 155 4.81 3.46 -1.67
CA LYS A 155 6.26 3.65 -1.72
C LYS A 155 6.86 3.71 -0.31
N ASP A 156 6.26 4.49 0.58
CA ASP A 156 6.74 4.61 1.96
C ASP A 156 6.53 3.30 2.73
N PHE A 157 5.40 2.63 2.49
CA PHE A 157 5.13 1.32 3.07
C PHE A 157 6.17 0.29 2.61
N ASP A 158 6.52 0.27 1.33
CA ASP A 158 7.51 -0.66 0.79
C ASP A 158 8.92 -0.37 1.32
N SER A 159 9.29 0.89 1.48
CA SER A 159 10.53 1.28 2.16
C SER A 159 10.56 0.77 3.61
N MET A 160 9.48 0.99 4.36
CA MET A 160 9.35 0.49 5.75
C MET A 160 9.48 -1.03 5.82
N ILE A 161 8.78 -1.76 4.94
CA ILE A 161 8.88 -3.23 4.89
C ILE A 161 10.30 -3.66 4.53
N LYS A 162 10.96 -2.97 3.61
CA LYS A 162 12.33 -3.29 3.21
C LYS A 162 13.29 -3.14 4.38
N GLU A 163 13.24 -2.03 5.11
CA GLU A 163 14.02 -1.81 6.33
C GLU A 163 13.75 -2.88 7.39
N MET A 164 12.48 -3.26 7.54
CA MET A 164 12.05 -4.33 8.44
C MET A 164 12.51 -5.73 8.00
N SER A 165 12.71 -5.99 6.71
CA SER A 165 13.10 -7.30 6.20
C SER A 165 14.60 -7.46 5.97
N SER A 166 15.39 -6.39 6.15
CA SER A 166 16.81 -6.33 5.81
C SER A 166 17.71 -6.76 6.96
#